data_AF-A0A7S0NUY1-F1
#
_entry.id   AF-A0A7S0NUY1-F1
#
_cell.length_a   1.000
_cell.length_b   1.000
_cell.length_c   1.000
_cell.angle_alpha   90.00
_cell.angle_beta   90.00
_cell.angle_gamma   90.00
#
_symmetry.space_group_name_H-M   'P 1'
#
loop_
_entity.id
_entity.type
_entity.pdbx_description
1 polymer ?
#
loop_
_entity_poly.entity_id
_entity_poly.type
_entity_poly.pdbx_seq_one_letter_code
_entity_poly.pdbx_strand_id
1 'polypeptide(L)'
;SFKQHPTYLVLEDCSAIMRRLAIALCSAGSLRSPIVISCGTEAPSQPLRFSFGVIADVQWADADDGYNFGGTVVRRYRGSFRTLSRAVDWWLALPQPPAFLAQLGDIIDGCNVNLGQSAQALEAALHELRRAPCPAVNIIGNHELYNFDRAQLARAVWLKHGDREFHSFSPAAGWRVVVLDPYQLALIGHSADDPRRLAAVELIGRKNPGVDPSGAGGDWFGFVDGDDKRFVPYNGGLGREQLSWLQAELAAAAAAGERVLVMCHVILHPQARYRRDIGERVLVM
;
A
#
# COMPACT_ATOMS: atom_id res chain seq x y z
N SER A 1 44.52 -0.48 -7.76
CA SER A 1 43.25 -0.62 -8.51
C SER A 1 42.28 -1.41 -7.63
N PHE A 2 41.56 -0.71 -6.76
CA PHE A 2 40.60 -1.32 -5.83
C PHE A 2 39.27 -1.50 -6.56
N LYS A 3 38.97 -2.72 -7.01
CA LYS A 3 37.64 -3.11 -7.42
C LYS A 3 36.80 -3.29 -6.14
N GLN A 4 35.98 -2.32 -5.81
CA GLN A 4 34.91 -2.49 -4.83
C GLN A 4 33.79 -3.30 -5.50
N HIS A 5 33.63 -4.55 -5.07
CA HIS A 5 32.41 -5.29 -5.31
C HIS A 5 31.32 -4.74 -4.38
N PRO A 6 30.13 -4.35 -4.87
CA PRO A 6 29.03 -4.01 -3.99
C PRO A 6 28.56 -5.27 -3.26
N THR A 7 28.86 -5.35 -1.98
CA THR A 7 28.28 -6.34 -1.06
C THR A 7 26.82 -5.99 -0.86
N TYR A 8 25.92 -6.72 -1.52
CA TYR A 8 24.48 -6.63 -1.26
C TYR A 8 24.18 -7.39 0.04
N LEU A 9 23.67 -6.69 1.05
CA LEU A 9 23.10 -7.32 2.25
C LEU A 9 21.79 -8.00 1.84
N VAL A 10 21.80 -9.34 1.79
CA VAL A 10 20.58 -10.12 1.74
C VAL A 10 20.01 -10.12 3.16
N LEU A 11 18.91 -9.39 3.37
CA LEU A 11 18.24 -9.25 4.67
C LEU A 11 17.49 -10.53 5.06
N GLU A 12 18.20 -11.58 5.45
CA GLU A 12 17.61 -12.69 6.22
C GLU A 12 17.22 -12.24 7.65
N ASP A 13 17.77 -11.12 8.14
CA ASP A 13 17.59 -10.61 9.51
C ASP A 13 16.32 -9.76 9.76
N CYS A 14 15.58 -9.36 8.71
CA CYS A 14 14.35 -8.57 8.87
C CYS A 14 13.16 -9.35 9.48
N SER A 15 13.26 -10.67 9.61
CA SER A 15 12.28 -11.49 10.34
C SER A 15 12.08 -10.99 11.77
N ALA A 16 13.11 -10.44 12.43
CA ALA A 16 13.01 -9.92 13.79
C ALA A 16 12.28 -8.56 13.86
N ILE A 17 12.48 -7.69 12.87
CA ILE A 17 11.87 -6.35 12.79
C ILE A 17 10.39 -6.47 12.41
N MET A 18 10.07 -7.34 11.46
CA MET A 18 8.70 -7.54 10.97
C MET A 18 7.80 -8.32 11.94
N ARG A 19 8.37 -9.18 12.80
CA ARG A 19 7.61 -9.88 13.87
C ARG A 19 6.98 -8.91 14.88
N ARG A 20 7.50 -7.69 15.03
CA ARG A 20 6.95 -6.68 15.95
C ARG A 20 5.85 -5.82 15.32
N LEU A 21 5.65 -5.90 14.00
CA LEU A 21 4.65 -5.11 13.27
C LEU A 21 3.29 -5.82 13.10
N ALA A 22 3.15 -7.08 13.54
CA ALA A 22 1.93 -7.84 13.37
C ALA A 22 0.85 -7.43 14.41
N ILE A 23 0.02 -6.43 14.07
CA ILE A 23 -1.34 -6.37 14.61
C ILE A 23 -2.21 -7.28 13.73
N ALA A 24 -2.40 -8.51 14.21
CA ALA A 24 -3.28 -9.50 13.60
C ALA A 24 -4.75 -9.20 13.94
N LEU A 25 -5.57 -8.91 12.93
CA LEU A 25 -7.00 -9.21 12.98
C LEU A 25 -7.19 -10.64 12.49
N CYS A 26 -7.18 -11.60 13.42
CA CYS A 26 -7.54 -12.99 13.16
C CYS A 26 -8.36 -13.51 14.34
N SER A 27 -9.68 -13.57 14.17
CA SER A 27 -10.55 -14.44 14.98
C SER A 27 -10.73 -15.76 14.22
N ALA A 28 -10.23 -16.86 14.78
CA ALA A 28 -10.52 -18.21 14.32
C ALA A 28 -11.00 -19.03 15.51
N GLY A 29 -12.07 -19.81 15.31
CA GLY A 29 -12.40 -20.92 16.22
C GLY A 29 -13.89 -21.17 16.38
N SER A 30 -14.44 -22.01 15.50
CA SER A 30 -15.63 -22.80 15.80
C SER A 30 -15.23 -23.93 16.74
N LEU A 31 -15.77 -23.95 17.96
CA LEU A 31 -15.96 -25.14 18.78
C LEU A 31 -17.21 -24.94 19.66
N ARG A 32 -18.12 -25.92 19.62
CA ARG A 32 -19.41 -25.93 20.30
C ARG A 32 -19.24 -26.24 21.79
N SER A 33 -19.72 -25.34 22.67
CA SER A 33 -20.39 -25.58 23.97
C SER A 33 -20.72 -24.21 24.60
N PRO A 34 -21.87 -24.04 25.29
CA PRO A 34 -22.28 -22.73 25.80
C PRO A 34 -21.43 -22.36 27.02
N ILE A 35 -20.53 -21.39 26.85
CA ILE A 35 -19.90 -20.72 27.98
C ILE A 35 -20.91 -19.70 28.51
N VAL A 36 -21.45 -19.97 29.71
CA VAL A 36 -22.12 -18.96 30.51
C VAL A 36 -21.06 -17.93 30.92
N ILE A 37 -21.03 -16.80 30.22
CA ILE A 37 -20.17 -15.67 30.60
C ILE A 37 -20.93 -14.89 31.68
N SER A 38 -20.52 -15.13 32.94
CA SER A 38 -20.78 -14.23 34.06
C SER A 38 -20.32 -12.82 33.68
N CYS A 39 -21.19 -11.83 33.92
CA CYS A 39 -20.92 -10.41 33.74
C CYS A 39 -19.74 -10.01 34.64
N GLY A 40 -18.53 -10.11 34.09
CA GLY A 40 -17.31 -9.58 34.67
C GLY A 40 -17.31 -8.06 34.47
N THR A 41 -17.09 -7.35 35.58
CA THR A 41 -16.83 -5.92 35.68
C THR A 41 -16.11 -5.35 34.45
N GLU A 42 -16.72 -4.37 33.78
CA GLU A 42 -16.12 -3.62 32.69
C GLU A 42 -14.72 -3.15 33.08
N ALA A 43 -13.70 -3.63 32.35
CA ALA A 43 -12.39 -3.00 32.41
C ALA A 43 -12.56 -1.53 32.02
N PRO A 44 -11.91 -0.57 32.71
CA PRO A 44 -12.06 0.84 32.41
C PRO A 44 -11.81 1.07 30.92
N SER A 45 -12.82 1.58 30.21
CA SER A 45 -12.72 1.87 28.80
C SER A 45 -11.57 2.85 28.59
N GLN A 46 -10.49 2.39 27.98
CA GLN A 46 -9.40 3.27 27.59
C GLN A 46 -10.00 4.35 26.68
N PRO A 47 -9.82 5.65 26.97
CA PRO A 47 -10.44 6.71 26.20
C PRO A 47 -10.00 6.62 24.74
N LEU A 48 -10.95 6.77 23.81
CA LEU A 48 -10.68 6.83 22.38
C LEU A 48 -9.61 7.90 22.11
N ARG A 49 -8.46 7.49 21.58
CA ARG A 49 -7.33 8.41 21.30
C ARG A 49 -7.57 9.18 20.01
N PHE A 50 -8.00 8.49 18.98
CA PHE A 50 -8.46 9.01 17.69
C PHE A 50 -9.14 7.87 16.91
N SER A 51 -9.87 8.21 15.86
CA SER A 51 -10.38 7.30 14.84
C SER A 51 -9.89 7.76 13.46
N PHE A 52 -9.84 6.86 12.49
CA PHE A 52 -9.53 7.19 11.10
C PHE A 52 -10.32 6.26 10.18
N GLY A 53 -10.71 6.75 9.01
CA GLY A 53 -11.29 5.92 7.95
C GLY A 53 -10.20 5.20 7.16
N VAL A 54 -10.50 4.05 6.55
CA VAL A 54 -9.57 3.37 5.64
C VAL A 54 -10.32 2.86 4.42
N ILE A 55 -9.72 3.04 3.24
CA ILE A 55 -10.19 2.50 1.96
C ILE A 55 -8.98 2.18 1.09
N ALA A 56 -9.07 1.11 0.32
CA ALA A 56 -8.01 0.62 -0.55
C ALA A 56 -8.62 0.13 -1.87
N ASP A 57 -7.83 0.15 -2.95
CA ASP A 57 -8.15 -0.51 -4.22
C ASP A 57 -9.55 -0.18 -4.73
N VAL A 58 -9.89 1.11 -4.72
CA VAL A 58 -11.15 1.57 -5.33
C VAL A 58 -11.11 1.22 -6.81
N GLN A 59 -9.98 1.43 -7.50
CA GLN A 59 -9.79 1.09 -8.91
C GLN A 59 -10.99 1.52 -9.75
N TRP A 60 -11.45 2.76 -9.57
CA TRP A 60 -12.62 3.28 -10.29
C TRP A 60 -12.29 3.56 -11.77
N ALA A 61 -13.26 3.26 -12.64
CA ALA A 61 -13.30 3.69 -14.03
C ALA A 61 -14.76 3.75 -14.51
N ASP A 62 -15.08 4.68 -15.39
CA ASP A 62 -16.38 4.68 -16.09
C ASP A 62 -16.35 3.66 -17.23
N ALA A 63 -16.37 2.37 -16.87
CA ALA A 63 -16.28 1.25 -17.79
C ALA A 63 -17.19 0.11 -17.35
N ASP A 64 -17.49 -0.79 -18.28
CA ASP A 64 -18.13 -2.06 -17.97
C ASP A 64 -17.21 -2.93 -17.12
N ASP A 65 -17.80 -3.86 -16.38
CA ASP A 65 -17.05 -4.71 -15.45
C ASP A 65 -15.95 -5.49 -16.16
N GLY A 66 -14.77 -5.51 -15.56
CA GLY A 66 -13.59 -6.19 -16.06
C GLY A 66 -13.17 -7.37 -15.20
N TYR A 67 -11.91 -7.76 -15.31
CA TYR A 67 -11.29 -8.80 -14.50
C TYR A 67 -9.91 -8.36 -14.03
N ASN A 68 -9.41 -8.99 -12.96
CA ASN A 68 -8.02 -8.89 -12.56
C ASN A 68 -7.09 -9.46 -13.64
N PHE A 69 -5.78 -9.21 -13.50
CA PHE A 69 -4.75 -9.70 -14.43
C PHE A 69 -4.86 -11.21 -14.73
N GLY A 70 -5.18 -12.03 -13.72
CA GLY A 70 -5.34 -13.48 -13.87
C GLY A 70 -6.68 -13.92 -14.49
N GLY A 71 -7.62 -13.01 -14.78
CA GLY A 71 -8.95 -13.36 -15.31
C GLY A 71 -9.86 -14.11 -14.34
N THR A 72 -9.50 -14.18 -13.05
CA THR A 72 -10.16 -15.01 -12.04
C THR A 72 -11.13 -14.24 -11.15
N VAL A 73 -10.99 -12.92 -11.05
CA VAL A 73 -11.78 -12.06 -10.17
C VAL A 73 -12.38 -10.92 -10.96
N VAL A 74 -13.70 -10.75 -10.88
CA VAL A 74 -14.42 -9.65 -11.53
C VAL A 74 -14.10 -8.33 -10.84
N ARG A 75 -13.73 -7.31 -11.64
CA ARG A 75 -13.57 -5.92 -11.20
C ARG A 75 -14.84 -5.13 -11.54
N ARG A 76 -15.51 -4.62 -10.51
CA ARG A 76 -16.77 -3.86 -10.66
C ARG A 76 -16.52 -2.36 -10.69
N TYR A 77 -15.95 -1.82 -11.77
CA TYR A 77 -15.42 -0.45 -11.82
C TYR A 77 -16.42 0.64 -11.40
N ARG A 78 -17.62 0.67 -12.01
CA ARG A 78 -18.68 1.63 -11.57
C ARG A 78 -19.21 1.31 -10.18
N GLY A 79 -19.18 0.03 -9.80
CA GLY A 79 -19.55 -0.44 -8.47
C GLY A 79 -18.63 0.09 -7.39
N SER A 80 -17.32 0.15 -7.64
CA SER A 80 -16.34 0.62 -6.67
C SER A 80 -16.45 2.11 -6.40
N PHE A 81 -16.77 2.94 -7.40
CA PHE A 81 -17.06 4.36 -7.18
C PHE A 81 -18.31 4.57 -6.31
N ARG A 82 -19.37 3.77 -6.53
CA ARG A 82 -20.54 3.78 -5.63
C ARG A 82 -20.17 3.36 -4.21
N THR A 83 -19.25 2.40 -4.05
CA THR A 83 -18.74 1.99 -2.74
C THR A 83 -17.93 3.11 -2.08
N LEU A 84 -17.06 3.81 -2.82
CA LEU A 84 -16.34 4.99 -2.34
C LEU A 84 -17.33 6.05 -1.83
N SER A 85 -18.33 6.39 -2.64
CA SER A 85 -19.33 7.40 -2.28
C SER A 85 -20.08 7.02 -0.99
N ARG A 86 -20.50 5.75 -0.87
CA ARG A 86 -21.16 5.22 0.35
C ARG A 86 -20.24 5.19 1.57
N ALA A 87 -18.96 4.89 1.40
CA ALA A 87 -17.99 4.93 2.49
C ALA A 87 -17.83 6.37 3.01
N VAL A 88 -17.78 7.34 2.10
CA VAL A 88 -17.75 8.76 2.44
C VAL A 88 -19.04 9.22 3.12
N ASP A 89 -20.21 8.83 2.61
CA ASP A 89 -21.50 9.10 3.26
C ASP A 89 -21.52 8.56 4.69
N TRP A 90 -20.96 7.37 4.91
CA TRP A 90 -20.88 6.77 6.23
C TRP A 90 -19.97 7.57 7.17
N TRP A 91 -18.77 7.97 6.73
CA TRP A 91 -17.88 8.82 7.54
C TRP A 91 -18.48 10.18 7.85
N LEU A 92 -19.21 10.77 6.89
CA LEU A 92 -19.94 12.02 7.07
C LEU A 92 -21.03 11.93 8.15
N ALA A 93 -21.68 10.77 8.27
CA ALA A 93 -22.75 10.54 9.23
C ALA A 93 -22.26 10.15 10.63
N LEU A 94 -20.95 9.98 10.85
CA LEU A 94 -20.42 9.61 12.16
C LEU A 94 -20.63 10.74 13.18
N PRO A 95 -21.00 10.42 14.44
CA PRO A 95 -21.14 11.43 15.49
C PRO A 95 -19.87 12.22 15.78
N GLN A 96 -18.71 11.59 15.56
CA GLN A 96 -17.40 12.22 15.63
C GLN A 96 -16.66 11.94 14.31
N PRO A 97 -16.18 12.99 13.61
CA PRO A 97 -15.44 12.79 12.38
C PRO A 97 -14.13 12.05 12.66
N PRO A 98 -13.67 11.18 11.73
CA PRO A 98 -12.33 10.62 11.83
C PRO A 98 -11.27 11.73 11.77
N ALA A 99 -10.09 11.48 12.35
CA ALA A 99 -8.95 12.39 12.28
C ALA A 99 -8.43 12.54 10.83
N PHE A 100 -8.50 11.47 10.05
CA PHE A 100 -8.16 11.43 8.63
C PHE A 100 -8.78 10.19 7.94
N LEU A 101 -8.73 10.17 6.62
CA LEU A 101 -8.99 8.98 5.81
C LEU A 101 -7.67 8.43 5.25
N ALA A 102 -7.34 7.17 5.54
CA ALA A 102 -6.27 6.44 4.89
C ALA A 102 -6.76 5.89 3.54
N GLN A 103 -6.40 6.56 2.44
CA GLN A 103 -6.56 6.02 1.10
C GLN A 103 -5.26 5.25 0.78
N LEU A 104 -5.36 3.93 0.55
CA LEU A 104 -4.19 3.03 0.46
C LEU A 104 -3.73 2.73 -0.99
N GLY A 105 -3.84 3.69 -1.90
CA GLY A 105 -3.44 3.53 -3.31
C GLY A 105 -4.52 2.89 -4.18
N ASP A 106 -4.29 2.89 -5.49
CA ASP A 106 -5.17 2.38 -6.52
C ASP A 106 -6.58 3.00 -6.44
N ILE A 107 -6.66 4.34 -6.45
CA ILE A 107 -7.95 5.04 -6.38
C ILE A 107 -8.70 4.98 -7.72
N ILE A 108 -7.97 4.93 -8.84
CA ILE A 108 -8.51 4.73 -10.19
C ILE A 108 -7.86 3.51 -10.85
N ASP A 109 -8.56 2.84 -11.77
CA ASP A 109 -7.98 1.73 -12.52
C ASP A 109 -7.08 2.21 -13.68
N GLY A 110 -6.24 1.31 -14.20
CA GLY A 110 -5.28 1.56 -15.28
C GLY A 110 -5.96 1.55 -16.64
N CYS A 111 -7.14 0.92 -16.75
CA CYS A 111 -7.95 0.94 -17.96
C CYS A 111 -8.35 2.37 -18.36
N ASN A 112 -8.35 3.33 -17.43
CA ASN A 112 -8.61 4.74 -17.70
C ASN A 112 -7.62 5.34 -18.71
N VAL A 113 -6.39 4.80 -18.83
CA VAL A 113 -5.41 5.22 -19.84
C VAL A 113 -5.95 4.95 -21.24
N ASN A 114 -6.43 3.74 -21.51
CA ASN A 114 -6.97 3.34 -22.81
C ASN A 114 -8.29 4.06 -23.13
N LEU A 115 -9.02 4.48 -22.10
CA LEU A 115 -10.26 5.24 -22.22
C LEU A 115 -10.02 6.76 -22.34
N GLY A 116 -8.77 7.22 -22.17
CA GLY A 116 -8.44 8.65 -22.22
C GLY A 116 -9.05 9.48 -21.08
N GLN A 117 -9.36 8.85 -19.94
CA GLN A 117 -10.13 9.48 -18.86
C GLN A 117 -9.41 9.55 -17.51
N SER A 118 -8.11 9.22 -17.44
CA SER A 118 -7.32 9.16 -16.19
C SER A 118 -7.48 10.41 -15.30
N ALA A 119 -7.32 11.60 -15.88
CA ALA A 119 -7.45 12.85 -15.13
C ALA A 119 -8.88 13.10 -14.60
N GLN A 120 -9.89 12.83 -15.43
CA GLN A 120 -11.30 13.00 -15.05
C GLN A 120 -11.71 11.99 -13.97
N ALA A 121 -11.30 10.73 -14.13
CA ALA A 121 -11.56 9.67 -13.16
C ALA A 121 -10.91 9.98 -11.81
N LEU A 122 -9.66 10.45 -11.81
CA LEU A 122 -8.95 10.85 -10.61
C LEU A 122 -9.66 12.01 -9.91
N GLU A 123 -10.01 13.08 -10.64
CA GLU A 123 -10.68 14.23 -10.06
C GLU A 123 -12.05 13.87 -9.47
N ALA A 124 -12.82 12.98 -10.12
CA ALA A 124 -14.07 12.48 -9.59
C ALA A 124 -13.87 11.74 -8.25
N ALA A 125 -12.88 10.86 -8.16
CA ALA A 125 -12.61 10.12 -6.92
C ALA A 125 -12.08 11.03 -5.81
N LEU A 126 -11.20 11.99 -6.12
CA LEU A 126 -10.72 12.99 -5.18
C LEU A 126 -11.81 13.96 -4.73
N HIS A 127 -12.75 14.30 -5.62
CA HIS A 127 -13.95 15.06 -5.25
C HIS A 127 -14.78 14.32 -4.21
N GLU A 128 -15.03 13.02 -4.41
CA GLU A 128 -15.74 12.20 -3.43
C GLU A 128 -15.02 12.19 -2.07
N LEU A 129 -13.70 11.95 -2.04
CA LEU A 129 -12.94 11.98 -0.79
C LEU A 129 -13.00 13.33 -0.07
N ARG A 130 -12.97 14.45 -0.82
CA ARG A 130 -13.06 15.81 -0.25
C ARG A 130 -14.42 16.12 0.38
N ARG A 131 -15.46 15.32 0.12
CA ARG A 131 -16.74 15.46 0.83
C ARG A 131 -16.61 15.03 2.30
N ALA A 132 -15.63 14.21 2.66
CA ALA A 132 -15.46 13.75 4.04
C ALA A 132 -15.12 14.91 5.01
N PRO A 133 -15.51 14.82 6.29
CA PRO A 133 -15.32 15.91 7.26
C PRO A 133 -13.87 16.00 7.81
N CYS A 134 -12.89 15.41 7.11
CA CYS A 134 -11.51 15.29 7.53
C CYS A 134 -10.58 15.13 6.31
N PRO A 135 -9.26 15.38 6.44
CA PRO A 135 -8.34 15.22 5.32
C PRO A 135 -8.17 13.75 4.92
N ALA A 136 -7.93 13.51 3.63
CA ALA A 136 -7.44 12.23 3.13
C ALA A 136 -5.90 12.23 3.10
N VAL A 137 -5.30 11.17 3.64
CA VAL A 137 -3.90 10.81 3.46
C VAL A 137 -3.87 9.77 2.34
N ASN A 138 -3.44 10.20 1.16
CA ASN A 138 -3.41 9.36 -0.03
C ASN A 138 -2.00 8.82 -0.24
N ILE A 139 -1.92 7.56 -0.65
CA ILE A 139 -0.66 6.94 -1.10
C ILE A 139 -0.83 6.48 -2.55
N ILE A 140 0.28 6.18 -3.20
CA ILE A 140 0.25 5.63 -4.56
C ILE A 140 0.26 4.10 -4.52
N GLY A 141 -0.54 3.51 -5.41
CA GLY A 141 -0.44 2.13 -5.84
C GLY A 141 0.10 2.01 -7.26
N ASN A 142 0.16 0.79 -7.79
CA ASN A 142 0.62 0.59 -9.16
C ASN A 142 -0.32 1.21 -10.19
N HIS A 143 -1.61 1.32 -9.91
CA HIS A 143 -2.55 1.92 -10.84
C HIS A 143 -2.41 3.43 -10.97
N GLU A 144 -1.96 4.15 -9.93
CA GLU A 144 -1.54 5.54 -10.12
C GLU A 144 -0.36 5.64 -11.10
N LEU A 145 0.61 4.73 -11.00
CA LEU A 145 1.80 4.68 -11.85
C LEU A 145 1.52 4.16 -13.27
N TYR A 146 0.38 3.51 -13.50
CA TYR A 146 -0.11 3.22 -14.86
C TYR A 146 -0.69 4.45 -15.52
N ASN A 147 -1.34 5.32 -14.75
CA ASN A 147 -2.06 6.49 -15.25
C ASN A 147 -1.19 7.74 -15.37
N PHE A 148 -0.20 7.89 -14.49
CA PHE A 148 0.59 9.10 -14.34
C PHE A 148 2.07 8.79 -14.14
N ASP A 149 2.92 9.62 -14.73
CA ASP A 149 4.35 9.57 -14.43
C ASP A 149 4.67 10.21 -13.06
N ARG A 150 5.86 9.92 -12.52
CA ARG A 150 6.29 10.48 -11.23
C ARG A 150 6.43 12.00 -11.23
N ALA A 151 6.67 12.64 -12.39
CA ALA A 151 6.76 14.09 -12.45
C ALA A 151 5.38 14.75 -12.31
N GLN A 152 4.32 14.12 -12.83
CA GLN A 152 2.92 14.50 -12.63
C GLN A 152 2.53 14.29 -11.16
N LEU A 153 2.82 13.12 -10.59
CA LEU A 153 2.50 12.80 -9.20
C LEU A 153 3.24 13.70 -8.20
N ALA A 154 4.52 14.02 -8.45
CA ALA A 154 5.30 14.94 -7.62
C ALA A 154 4.74 16.38 -7.61
N ARG A 155 3.92 16.76 -8.61
CA ARG A 155 3.24 18.07 -8.65
C ARG A 155 1.85 18.01 -8.05
N ALA A 156 1.30 16.82 -7.83
CA ALA A 156 -0.06 16.60 -7.41
C ALA A 156 -0.30 17.01 -5.95
N VAL A 157 -1.14 18.03 -5.74
CA VAL A 157 -1.42 18.59 -4.41
C VAL A 157 -2.06 17.55 -3.47
N TRP A 158 -2.81 16.59 -4.00
CA TRP A 158 -3.49 15.55 -3.22
C TRP A 158 -2.55 14.46 -2.65
N LEU A 159 -1.31 14.38 -3.15
CA LEU A 159 -0.24 13.51 -2.60
C LEU A 159 0.76 14.26 -1.72
N LYS A 160 0.80 15.59 -1.83
CA LYS A 160 1.87 16.39 -1.23
C LYS A 160 1.71 16.51 0.29
N HIS A 161 2.58 15.82 1.01
CA HIS A 161 2.76 15.98 2.45
C HIS A 161 4.20 16.40 2.84
N GLY A 162 5.05 16.74 1.85
CA GLY A 162 6.43 17.21 2.03
C GLY A 162 7.25 17.16 0.74
N ASP A 163 8.58 17.25 0.86
CA ASP A 163 9.53 17.21 -0.27
C ASP A 163 9.94 15.78 -0.68
N ARG A 164 9.35 14.76 -0.07
CA ARG A 164 9.69 13.34 -0.27
C ARG A 164 8.44 12.52 -0.62
N GLU A 165 8.67 11.39 -1.29
CA GLU A 165 7.63 10.42 -1.68
C GLU A 165 7.07 9.63 -0.47
N PHE A 166 7.74 9.73 0.68
CA PHE A 166 7.39 9.09 1.95
C PHE A 166 7.51 10.11 3.09
N HIS A 167 6.70 9.97 4.13
CA HIS A 167 6.66 10.93 5.24
C HIS A 167 6.03 10.33 6.49
N SER A 168 6.03 11.08 7.59
CA SER A 168 5.33 10.69 8.82
C SER A 168 4.64 11.88 9.47
N PHE A 169 3.58 11.62 10.22
CA PHE A 169 2.85 12.62 11.00
C PHE A 169 2.28 12.02 12.28
N SER A 170 1.86 12.85 13.24
CA SER A 170 1.23 12.40 14.48
C SER A 170 -0.29 12.63 14.41
N PRO A 171 -1.14 11.58 14.36
CA PRO A 171 -2.60 11.75 14.35
C PRO A 171 -3.17 12.05 15.73
N ALA A 172 -2.43 11.70 16.79
CA ALA A 172 -2.80 11.89 18.19
C ALA A 172 -1.56 11.73 19.08
N ALA A 173 -1.61 12.27 20.30
CA ALA A 173 -0.54 12.12 21.27
C ALA A 173 -0.17 10.63 21.50
N GLY A 174 1.12 10.32 21.42
CA GLY A 174 1.65 8.96 21.56
C GLY A 174 1.47 8.08 20.33
N TRP A 175 1.09 8.65 19.17
CA TRP A 175 0.99 7.93 17.90
C TRP A 175 1.76 8.61 16.77
N ARG A 176 2.30 7.78 15.89
CA ARG A 176 2.94 8.18 14.63
C ARG A 176 2.36 7.35 13.48
N VAL A 177 2.01 8.02 12.40
CA VAL A 177 1.70 7.38 11.12
C VAL A 177 2.92 7.56 10.22
N VAL A 178 3.35 6.47 9.61
CA VAL A 178 4.43 6.41 8.63
C VAL A 178 3.82 6.03 7.29
N VAL A 179 4.03 6.85 6.28
CA VAL A 179 3.56 6.66 4.91
C VAL A 179 4.75 6.30 4.04
N LEU A 180 4.69 5.15 3.38
CA LEU A 180 5.75 4.62 2.51
C LEU A 180 5.36 4.74 1.03
N ASP A 181 6.38 4.92 0.18
CA ASP A 181 6.30 4.70 -1.26
C ASP A 181 6.90 3.32 -1.58
N PRO A 182 6.05 2.29 -1.80
CA PRO A 182 6.52 0.95 -2.13
C PRO A 182 7.06 0.82 -3.56
N TYR A 183 7.09 1.87 -4.36
CA TYR A 183 7.54 1.85 -5.75
C TYR A 183 8.84 2.61 -5.98
N GLN A 184 9.56 2.99 -4.92
CA GLN A 184 10.83 3.69 -5.04
C GLN A 184 11.81 2.89 -5.93
N LEU A 185 11.81 1.56 -5.82
CA LEU A 185 12.44 0.63 -6.77
C LEU A 185 11.35 -0.16 -7.50
N ALA A 186 11.07 0.17 -8.76
CA ALA A 186 10.01 -0.47 -9.53
C ALA A 186 10.29 -0.44 -11.04
N LEU A 187 9.67 -1.38 -11.77
CA LEU A 187 9.62 -1.38 -13.24
C LEU A 187 8.59 -0.38 -13.79
N ILE A 188 7.80 0.26 -12.93
CA ILE A 188 6.73 1.20 -13.31
C ILE A 188 6.97 2.57 -12.68
N GLY A 189 6.43 3.62 -13.28
CA GLY A 189 6.52 5.00 -12.78
C GLY A 189 7.81 5.75 -13.10
N HIS A 190 8.93 5.04 -13.31
CA HIS A 190 10.24 5.62 -13.62
C HIS A 190 10.58 5.52 -15.12
N SER A 191 11.34 6.49 -15.64
CA SER A 191 11.88 6.45 -17.00
C SER A 191 12.88 5.30 -17.18
N ALA A 192 13.12 4.90 -18.43
CA ALA A 192 13.97 3.76 -18.76
C ALA A 192 15.42 3.89 -18.24
N ASP A 193 15.91 5.12 -18.14
CA ASP A 193 17.25 5.50 -17.72
C ASP A 193 17.37 5.83 -16.22
N ASP A 194 16.26 5.84 -15.47
CA ASP A 194 16.28 6.11 -14.03
C ASP A 194 17.07 5.02 -13.29
N PRO A 195 18.09 5.36 -12.48
CA PRO A 195 18.88 4.38 -11.72
C PRO A 195 18.04 3.46 -10.84
N ARG A 196 16.91 3.95 -10.32
CA ARG A 196 15.97 3.15 -9.50
C ARG A 196 15.28 2.08 -10.31
N ARG A 197 14.89 2.41 -11.56
CA ARG A 197 14.32 1.43 -12.50
C ARG A 197 15.36 0.40 -12.90
N LEU A 198 16.57 0.84 -13.25
CA LEU A 198 17.66 -0.06 -13.64
C LEU A 198 17.99 -1.06 -12.52
N ALA A 199 18.03 -0.60 -11.27
CA ALA A 199 18.22 -1.47 -10.11
C ALA A 199 17.06 -2.47 -9.92
N ALA A 200 15.81 -2.05 -10.16
CA ALA A 200 14.66 -2.93 -10.10
C ALA A 200 14.68 -4.00 -11.20
N VAL A 201 15.05 -3.63 -12.44
CA VAL A 201 15.22 -4.57 -13.56
C VAL A 201 16.30 -5.60 -13.25
N GLU A 202 17.45 -5.16 -12.73
CA GLU A 202 18.54 -6.07 -12.34
C GLU A 202 18.09 -7.06 -11.26
N LEU A 203 17.37 -6.58 -10.25
CA LEU A 203 16.90 -7.43 -9.15
C LEU A 203 15.83 -8.42 -9.61
N ILE A 204 14.83 -7.97 -10.37
CA ILE A 204 13.80 -8.87 -10.90
C ILE A 204 14.44 -9.89 -11.85
N GLY A 205 15.36 -9.50 -12.73
CA GLY A 205 16.03 -10.45 -13.64
C GLY A 205 16.78 -11.57 -12.91
N ARG A 206 17.31 -11.31 -11.70
CA ARG A 206 17.93 -12.34 -10.85
C ARG A 206 16.93 -13.24 -10.12
N LYS A 207 15.74 -12.73 -9.83
CA LYS A 207 14.79 -13.36 -8.90
C LYS A 207 13.58 -13.99 -9.59
N ASN A 208 13.20 -13.45 -10.74
CA ASN A 208 12.12 -13.94 -11.58
C ASN A 208 12.52 -13.82 -13.05
N PRO A 209 13.15 -14.86 -13.64
CA PRO A 209 13.55 -14.86 -15.04
C PRO A 209 12.36 -14.86 -16.01
N GLY A 210 11.14 -15.09 -15.50
CA GLY A 210 9.91 -15.06 -16.28
C GLY A 210 9.41 -13.65 -16.61
N VAL A 211 9.99 -12.61 -16.00
CA VAL A 211 9.58 -11.22 -16.23
C VAL A 211 10.42 -10.59 -17.34
N ASP A 212 9.74 -10.02 -18.34
CA ASP A 212 10.41 -9.21 -19.36
C ASP A 212 10.97 -7.91 -18.76
N PRO A 213 12.20 -7.47 -19.09
CA PRO A 213 12.79 -6.23 -18.57
C PRO A 213 11.97 -4.94 -18.81
N SER A 214 11.09 -4.93 -19.82
CA SER A 214 10.14 -3.84 -20.03
C SER A 214 9.07 -3.77 -18.94
N GLY A 215 8.77 -4.89 -18.29
CA GLY A 215 7.66 -5.07 -17.36
C GLY A 215 6.32 -5.35 -18.03
N ALA A 216 6.24 -5.37 -19.36
CA ALA A 216 4.99 -5.51 -20.12
C ALA A 216 4.69 -6.94 -20.59
N GLY A 217 5.58 -7.91 -20.34
CA GLY A 217 5.43 -9.27 -20.85
C GLY A 217 6.15 -10.32 -20.00
N GLY A 218 6.10 -11.55 -20.50
CA GLY A 218 6.67 -12.73 -19.86
C GLY A 218 5.65 -13.55 -19.06
N ASP A 219 6.11 -14.71 -18.55
CA ASP A 219 5.34 -15.56 -17.64
C ASP A 219 5.79 -15.27 -16.21
N TRP A 220 5.10 -14.32 -15.57
CA TRP A 220 5.47 -13.78 -14.26
C TRP A 220 5.39 -14.80 -13.12
N PHE A 221 4.71 -15.93 -13.30
CA PHE A 221 4.48 -16.89 -12.23
C PHE A 221 4.92 -18.32 -12.56
N GLY A 222 5.28 -18.61 -13.81
CA GLY A 222 5.70 -19.95 -14.23
C GLY A 222 7.06 -20.40 -13.70
N PHE A 223 7.95 -19.46 -13.38
CA PHE A 223 9.35 -19.75 -13.01
C PHE A 223 9.70 -19.41 -11.56
N VAL A 224 8.72 -19.02 -10.74
CA VAL A 224 8.94 -18.64 -9.34
C VAL A 224 7.91 -19.28 -8.42
N ASP A 225 8.36 -19.66 -7.23
CA ASP A 225 7.55 -20.25 -6.18
C ASP A 225 7.74 -19.51 -4.85
N GLY A 226 7.04 -19.97 -3.82
CA GLY A 226 7.18 -19.43 -2.47
C GLY A 226 7.11 -17.89 -2.44
N ASP A 227 8.06 -17.29 -1.73
CA ASP A 227 8.15 -15.84 -1.57
C ASP A 227 8.53 -15.11 -2.84
N ASP A 228 9.15 -15.77 -3.81
CA ASP A 228 9.68 -15.13 -5.01
C ASP A 228 8.58 -14.78 -6.03
N LYS A 229 7.35 -15.26 -5.84
CA LYS A 229 6.14 -14.77 -6.54
C LYS A 229 5.88 -13.27 -6.38
N ARG A 230 6.59 -12.59 -5.48
CA ARG A 230 6.52 -11.13 -5.28
C ARG A 230 7.29 -10.32 -6.33
N PHE A 231 8.25 -10.93 -7.01
CA PHE A 231 9.10 -10.26 -7.99
C PHE A 231 8.36 -10.16 -9.33
N VAL A 232 7.38 -9.27 -9.41
CA VAL A 232 6.51 -9.07 -10.58
C VAL A 232 6.40 -7.58 -10.92
N PRO A 233 6.11 -7.21 -12.18
CA PRO A 233 6.19 -5.81 -12.63
C PRO A 233 5.26 -4.83 -11.91
N TYR A 234 4.12 -5.31 -11.41
CA TYR A 234 3.14 -4.49 -10.70
C TYR A 234 3.49 -4.25 -9.22
N ASN A 235 4.52 -4.92 -8.70
CA ASN A 235 5.05 -4.64 -7.36
C ASN A 235 6.23 -3.65 -7.45
N GLY A 236 6.71 -3.25 -6.28
CA GLY A 236 7.94 -2.48 -6.12
C GLY A 236 8.56 -2.74 -4.76
N GLY A 237 9.67 -2.06 -4.49
CA GLY A 237 10.33 -2.08 -3.19
C GLY A 237 10.82 -0.73 -2.71
N LEU A 238 11.23 -0.73 -1.44
CA LEU A 238 11.79 0.41 -0.75
C LEU A 238 13.27 0.57 -1.14
N GLY A 239 13.70 1.78 -1.43
CA GLY A 239 15.10 2.10 -1.66
C GLY A 239 15.86 2.29 -0.34
N ARG A 240 17.21 2.31 -0.43
CA ARG A 240 18.09 2.43 0.74
C ARG A 240 17.84 3.68 1.57
N GLU A 241 17.53 4.81 0.92
CA GLU A 241 17.20 6.06 1.60
C GLU A 241 15.94 5.92 2.46
N GLN A 242 14.86 5.39 1.88
CA GLN A 242 13.59 5.23 2.56
C GLN A 242 13.69 4.20 3.70
N LEU A 243 14.45 3.12 3.52
CA LEU A 243 14.72 2.14 4.58
C LEU A 243 15.50 2.75 5.75
N SER A 244 16.54 3.54 5.44
CA SER A 244 17.35 4.21 6.47
C SER A 244 16.52 5.23 7.24
N TRP A 245 15.67 5.99 6.53
CA TRP A 245 14.72 6.91 7.14
C TRP A 245 13.70 6.17 8.01
N LEU A 246 13.09 5.09 7.51
CA LEU A 246 12.12 4.28 8.26
C LEU A 246 12.73 3.74 9.55
N GLN A 247 13.98 3.23 9.49
CA GLN A 247 14.67 2.75 10.68
C GLN A 247 14.85 3.87 11.72
N ALA A 248 15.23 5.08 11.28
CA ALA A 248 15.37 6.25 12.16
C ALA A 248 14.02 6.68 12.77
N GLU A 249 12.94 6.70 11.97
CA GLU A 249 11.58 7.02 12.44
C GLU A 249 11.09 6.03 13.50
N LEU A 250 11.28 4.73 13.26
CA LEU A 250 10.89 3.69 14.22
C LEU A 250 11.72 3.75 15.51
N ALA A 251 13.02 4.05 15.42
CA ALA A 251 13.87 4.23 16.58
C ALA A 251 13.44 5.46 17.41
N ALA A 252 13.11 6.57 16.74
CA ALA A 252 12.62 7.78 17.39
C ALA A 252 11.26 7.55 18.07
N ALA A 253 10.32 6.89 17.39
CA ALA A 253 9.02 6.52 17.96
C ALA A 253 9.18 5.61 19.19
N ALA A 254 10.07 4.61 19.12
CA ALA A 254 10.36 3.73 20.24
C ALA A 254 10.93 4.49 21.45
N ALA A 255 11.89 5.40 21.22
CA ALA A 255 12.46 6.24 22.27
C ALA A 255 11.42 7.18 22.91
N ALA A 256 10.45 7.65 22.13
CA ALA A 256 9.35 8.49 22.59
C ALA A 256 8.17 7.70 23.21
N GLY A 257 8.21 6.37 23.19
CA GLY A 257 7.10 5.53 23.66
C GLY A 257 5.85 5.61 22.77
N GLU A 258 6.01 6.00 21.50
CA GLU A 258 4.92 6.12 20.54
C GLU A 258 4.53 4.77 19.94
N ARG A 259 3.25 4.64 19.56
CA ARG A 259 2.75 3.55 18.72
C ARG A 259 2.81 3.97 17.26
N VAL A 260 3.24 3.07 16.40
CA VAL A 260 3.41 3.34 14.96
C VAL A 260 2.36 2.62 14.13
N LEU A 261 1.70 3.36 13.24
CA LEU A 261 0.89 2.83 12.16
C LEU A 261 1.65 3.04 10.84
N VAL A 262 1.80 1.98 10.05
CA VAL A 262 2.48 2.04 8.75
C VAL A 262 1.46 1.90 7.62
N MET A 263 1.46 2.85 6.71
CA MET A 263 0.66 2.86 5.47
C MET A 263 1.57 2.54 4.29
N CYS A 264 1.21 1.50 3.55
CA CYS A 264 1.93 1.02 2.38
C CYS A 264 0.94 0.28 1.47
N HIS A 265 0.97 0.55 0.17
CA HIS A 265 0.04 -0.08 -0.77
C HIS A 265 0.38 -1.57 -0.96
N VAL A 266 1.67 -1.89 -1.10
CA VAL A 266 2.11 -3.27 -1.28
C VAL A 266 2.25 -3.95 0.10
N ILE A 267 1.81 -5.21 0.22
CA ILE A 267 1.76 -5.96 1.49
C ILE A 267 3.15 -6.37 2.00
N LEU A 268 3.58 -5.81 3.14
CA LEU A 268 4.91 -6.02 3.71
C LEU A 268 5.10 -7.39 4.38
N HIS A 269 4.10 -7.88 5.10
CA HIS A 269 4.26 -9.07 5.94
C HIS A 269 3.77 -10.35 5.22
N PRO A 270 4.60 -11.41 5.09
CA PRO A 270 4.24 -12.62 4.34
C PRO A 270 2.98 -13.35 4.85
N GLN A 271 2.67 -13.23 6.14
CA GLN A 271 1.46 -13.84 6.73
C GLN A 271 0.19 -13.01 6.55
N ALA A 272 0.30 -11.73 6.16
CA ALA A 272 -0.86 -10.87 5.89
C ALA A 272 -1.47 -11.12 4.50
N ARG A 273 -1.01 -12.18 3.81
CA ARG A 273 -1.54 -12.62 2.52
C ARG A 273 -2.99 -13.06 2.63
N TYR A 274 -3.80 -12.69 1.64
CA TYR A 274 -5.09 -13.35 1.43
C TYR A 274 -4.84 -14.83 1.05
N ARG A 275 -5.54 -15.77 1.70
CA ARG A 275 -5.33 -17.23 1.56
C ARG A 275 -5.82 -17.84 0.23
N ARG A 276 -5.87 -17.07 -0.86
CA ARG A 276 -6.15 -17.59 -2.20
C ARG A 276 -5.13 -16.99 -3.17
N ASP A 277 -4.04 -17.70 -3.42
CA ASP A 277 -3.25 -17.72 -4.67
C ASP A 277 -2.97 -16.42 -5.48
N ILE A 278 -3.04 -15.22 -4.89
CA ILE A 278 -2.65 -13.97 -5.55
C ILE A 278 -1.30 -13.47 -5.00
N GLY A 279 -0.36 -13.24 -5.91
CA GLY A 279 1.06 -12.93 -5.67
C GLY A 279 1.35 -11.49 -5.23
N GLU A 280 0.53 -10.92 -4.35
CA GLU A 280 0.77 -9.58 -3.80
C GLU A 280 1.71 -9.70 -2.60
N ARG A 281 3.00 -9.35 -2.78
CA ARG A 281 3.96 -9.22 -1.68
C ARG A 281 4.95 -8.10 -1.97
N VAL A 282 5.46 -7.46 -0.92
CA VAL A 282 6.49 -6.42 -1.05
C VAL A 282 7.86 -7.02 -1.30
N LEU A 283 8.56 -6.40 -2.24
CA LEU A 283 10.00 -6.38 -2.31
C LEU A 283 10.57 -5.58 -1.12
N VAL A 284 10.80 -6.22 0.02
CA VAL A 284 11.63 -5.60 1.06
C VAL A 284 13.09 -5.88 0.67
N MET A 285 13.77 -4.86 0.17
CA MET A 285 15.22 -4.86 -0.03
C MET A 285 15.96 -4.48 1.24
#